data_AF-A0A6F8PS50-F1
#
_entry.id   AF-A0A6F8PS50-F1
#
_cell.length_a   1.000
_cell.length_b   1.000
_cell.length_c   1.000
_cell.angle_alpha   90.00
_cell.angle_beta   90.00
_cell.angle_gamma   90.00
#
_symmetry.space_group_name_H-M   'P 1'
#
loop_
_entity.id
_entity.type
_entity.pdbx_description
1 polymer ?
#
loop_
_entity_poly.entity_id
_entity_poly.type
_entity_poly.pdbx_seq_one_letter_code
_entity_poly.pdbx_strand_id
1 'polypeptide(L)'
;MYKSLEWSYEEEVRVVKNIKVNNHLSKYHGEGFFENSAGNWQQIQVSGRPLYCLDIPKSSIKEIYMGCNSYKNVTRAGMSDEEVFSFYAQWMKDGIDVFHCQPKYGTWQLEAEEWKSTFLDKWRNNNP
;
A
#
# COMPACT_ATOMS: atom_id res chain seq x y z
N MET A 1 4.03 -23.66 23.68
CA MET A 1 3.15 -24.04 22.55
C MET A 1 4.05 -24.24 21.34
N TYR A 2 4.37 -25.49 21.00
CA TYR A 2 5.17 -25.83 19.82
C TYR A 2 4.24 -25.84 18.61
N LYS A 3 4.42 -24.91 17.66
CA LYS A 3 3.77 -25.02 16.34
C LYS A 3 4.33 -26.26 15.63
N SER A 4 3.48 -27.05 14.98
CA SER A 4 3.91 -28.14 14.12
C SER A 4 4.66 -27.59 12.91
N LEU A 5 5.72 -28.30 12.48
CA LEU A 5 6.57 -27.93 11.34
C LEU A 5 5.79 -27.80 10.01
N GLU A 6 4.64 -28.44 9.89
CA GLU A 6 3.75 -28.33 8.73
C GLU A 6 3.21 -26.89 8.53
N TRP A 7 3.15 -26.06 9.57
CA TRP A 7 2.81 -24.63 9.49
C TRP A 7 4.04 -23.73 9.33
N SER A 8 5.25 -24.31 9.28
CA SER A 8 6.46 -23.52 9.48
C SER A 8 7.01 -22.86 8.23
N TYR A 9 6.61 -23.27 7.01
CA TYR A 9 7.00 -22.54 5.81
C TYR A 9 6.23 -23.04 4.56
N GLU A 10 5.30 -22.23 4.05
CA GLU A 10 4.92 -22.28 2.64
C GLU A 10 5.71 -21.19 1.93
N GLU A 11 6.59 -21.56 1.01
CA GLU A 11 7.41 -20.60 0.24
C GLU A 11 6.68 -20.24 -1.05
N GLU A 12 6.12 -19.02 -1.11
CA GLU A 12 5.62 -18.46 -2.36
C GLU A 12 6.79 -17.95 -3.22
N VAL A 13 7.08 -18.65 -4.34
CA VAL A 13 8.07 -18.18 -5.32
C VAL A 13 7.38 -17.33 -6.38
N ARG A 14 7.77 -16.06 -6.51
CA ARG A 14 7.31 -15.15 -7.57
C ARG A 14 8.47 -14.82 -8.51
N VAL A 15 8.35 -15.23 -9.78
CA VAL A 15 9.34 -14.91 -10.82
C VAL A 15 8.99 -13.56 -11.43
N VAL A 16 9.80 -12.55 -11.13
CA VAL A 16 9.52 -11.18 -11.54
C VAL A 16 10.35 -10.77 -12.76
N LYS A 17 11.66 -10.98 -12.75
CA LYS A 17 12.57 -10.52 -13.82
C LYS A 17 13.34 -11.67 -14.46
N ASN A 18 13.34 -11.73 -15.79
CA ASN A 18 14.20 -12.64 -16.55
C ASN A 18 15.59 -12.02 -16.76
N ILE A 19 16.65 -12.76 -16.40
CA ILE A 19 18.05 -12.33 -16.56
C ILE A 19 18.44 -12.21 -18.05
N LYS A 20 17.71 -12.90 -18.94
CA LYS A 20 17.97 -12.92 -20.38
C LYS A 20 17.50 -11.67 -21.13
N VAL A 21 16.62 -10.86 -20.53
CA VAL A 21 16.12 -9.65 -21.17
C VAL A 21 17.18 -8.58 -21.01
N ASN A 22 17.75 -8.17 -22.15
CA ASN A 22 18.87 -7.24 -22.26
C ASN A 22 18.43 -5.80 -21.96
N ASN A 23 17.88 -5.57 -20.78
CA ASN A 23 17.55 -4.25 -20.27
C ASN A 23 18.73 -3.78 -19.43
N HIS A 24 19.43 -2.74 -19.88
CA HIS A 24 20.51 -2.03 -19.17
C HIS A 24 20.04 -1.33 -17.87
N LEU A 25 18.88 -1.72 -17.33
CA LEU A 25 18.32 -1.22 -16.09
C LEU A 25 19.13 -1.76 -14.92
N SER A 26 19.95 -0.87 -14.36
CA SER A 26 20.68 -1.10 -13.12
C SER A 26 19.70 -1.45 -12.00
N LYS A 27 20.03 -2.49 -11.23
CA LYS A 27 19.33 -2.85 -9.99
C LYS A 27 19.31 -1.68 -8.99
N TYR A 28 20.27 -0.76 -9.09
CA TYR A 28 20.51 0.28 -8.09
C TYR A 28 20.14 1.69 -8.55
N HIS A 29 19.97 1.92 -9.86
CA HIS A 29 19.91 3.28 -10.42
C HIS A 29 18.89 3.45 -11.56
N GLY A 30 17.83 2.66 -11.58
CA GLY A 30 16.79 2.79 -12.62
C GLY A 30 15.40 2.48 -12.10
N GLU A 31 14.44 3.21 -12.66
CA GLU A 31 13.06 2.77 -12.83
C GLU A 31 12.92 2.23 -14.24
N GLY A 32 12.06 1.23 -14.43
CA GLY A 32 11.83 0.72 -15.78
C GLY A 32 10.84 -0.40 -15.86
N PHE A 33 10.41 -0.68 -17.09
CA PHE A 33 9.36 -1.64 -17.39
C PHE A 33 9.95 -2.90 -18.03
N PHE A 34 9.39 -4.05 -17.69
CA PHE A 34 9.76 -5.33 -18.28
C PHE A 34 8.55 -6.26 -18.29
N GLU A 35 8.56 -7.21 -19.22
CA GLU A 35 7.46 -8.14 -19.45
C GLU A 35 7.95 -9.58 -19.32
N ASN A 36 7.08 -10.45 -18.80
CA ASN A 36 7.28 -11.89 -18.78
C ASN A 36 5.94 -12.62 -18.98
N SER A 37 5.94 -13.96 -18.90
CA SER A 37 4.72 -14.76 -19.09
C SER A 37 3.63 -14.52 -18.03
N ALA A 38 3.96 -13.88 -16.90
CA ALA A 38 3.02 -13.52 -15.84
C ALA A 38 2.50 -12.07 -15.97
N GLY A 39 3.00 -11.27 -16.92
CA GLY A 39 2.49 -9.94 -17.23
C GLY A 39 3.56 -8.86 -17.35
N ASN A 40 3.10 -7.62 -17.26
CA ASN A 40 3.93 -6.41 -17.27
C ASN A 40 4.34 -6.04 -15.85
N TRP A 41 5.57 -5.56 -15.70
CA TRP A 41 6.14 -5.26 -14.40
C TRP A 41 6.90 -3.94 -14.45
N GLN A 42 6.87 -3.23 -13.34
CA GLN A 42 7.59 -1.98 -13.13
C GLN A 42 8.59 -2.13 -11.98
N GLN A 43 9.84 -1.72 -12.23
CA GLN A 43 10.83 -1.49 -11.20
C GLN A 43 10.66 -0.06 -10.68
N ILE A 44 10.35 0.09 -9.39
CA ILE A 44 10.34 1.38 -8.68
C ILE A 44 11.43 1.38 -7.61
N GLN A 45 11.89 2.56 -7.19
CA GLN A 45 12.85 2.68 -6.09
C GLN A 45 12.13 3.13 -4.81
N VAL A 46 12.20 2.30 -3.77
CA VAL A 46 11.67 2.62 -2.44
C VAL A 46 12.83 2.63 -1.45
N SER A 47 13.14 3.81 -0.92
CA SER A 47 14.25 4.00 0.04
C SER A 47 15.59 3.40 -0.45
N GLY A 48 15.91 3.61 -1.73
CA GLY A 48 17.15 3.13 -2.36
C GLY A 48 17.18 1.62 -2.63
N ARG A 49 16.03 0.93 -2.50
CA ARG A 49 15.89 -0.48 -2.83
C ARG A 49 14.93 -0.64 -4.03
N PRO A 50 15.29 -1.45 -5.03
CA PRO A 50 14.37 -1.75 -6.12
C PRO A 50 13.23 -2.62 -5.60
N LEU A 51 12.00 -2.17 -5.82
CA LEU A 51 10.81 -2.99 -5.70
C LEU A 51 10.29 -3.27 -7.11
N TYR A 52 9.91 -4.53 -7.35
CA TYR A 52 9.38 -4.93 -8.64
C TYR A 52 7.89 -5.26 -8.48
N CYS A 53 7.05 -4.45 -9.10
CA CYS A 53 5.60 -4.50 -8.96
C CYS A 53 4.97 -4.96 -10.26
N LEU A 54 3.90 -5.75 -10.19
CA LEU A 54 3.06 -6.02 -11.34
C LEU A 54 2.41 -4.70 -11.76
N ASP A 55 2.50 -4.36 -13.04
CA ASP A 55 1.86 -3.17 -13.60
C ASP A 55 0.37 -3.44 -13.78
N ILE A 56 -0.43 -2.84 -12.89
CA ILE A 56 -1.89 -2.94 -12.92
C ILE A 56 -2.47 -1.61 -13.41
N PRO A 57 -3.50 -1.61 -14.26
CA PRO A 57 -4.14 -0.38 -14.70
C PRO A 57 -4.64 0.41 -13.48
N LYS A 58 -4.45 1.73 -13.48
CA LYS A 58 -4.89 2.60 -12.37
C LYS A 58 -6.38 2.46 -12.07
N SER A 59 -7.19 2.27 -13.10
CA SER A 59 -8.63 2.03 -12.99
C SER A 59 -9.01 0.69 -12.32
N SER A 60 -8.05 -0.16 -12.02
CA SER A 60 -8.28 -1.45 -11.34
C SER A 60 -8.38 -1.29 -9.82
N ILE A 61 -7.91 -0.16 -9.27
CA ILE A 61 -8.03 0.13 -7.84
C ILE A 61 -9.43 0.70 -7.62
N LYS A 62 -10.30 -0.08 -6.97
CA LYS A 62 -11.67 0.33 -6.65
C LYS A 62 -11.80 0.87 -5.23
N GLU A 63 -11.12 0.22 -4.28
CA GLU A 63 -11.30 0.47 -2.85
C GLU A 63 -9.94 0.51 -2.13
N ILE A 64 -9.77 1.44 -1.20
CA ILE A 64 -8.59 1.56 -0.33
C ILE A 64 -9.03 1.47 1.13
N TYR A 65 -8.49 0.49 1.86
CA TYR A 65 -8.75 0.29 3.28
C TYR A 65 -7.54 0.73 4.11
N MET A 66 -7.69 1.86 4.78
CA MET A 66 -6.65 2.45 5.62
C MET A 66 -6.66 1.78 6.99
N GLY A 67 -5.51 1.22 7.39
CA GLY A 67 -5.38 0.61 8.71
C GLY A 67 -5.53 1.62 9.86
N CYS A 68 -5.86 1.11 11.05
CA CYS A 68 -6.14 1.92 12.26
C CYS A 68 -5.02 2.89 12.67
N ASN A 69 -3.78 2.64 12.25
CA ASN A 69 -2.61 3.46 12.54
C ASN A 69 -1.97 4.06 11.29
N SER A 70 -2.69 4.10 10.16
CA SER A 70 -2.17 4.63 8.89
C SER A 70 -1.74 6.09 8.99
N TYR A 71 -2.40 6.86 9.85
CA TYR A 71 -2.07 8.26 10.15
C TYR A 71 -1.11 8.42 11.34
N LYS A 72 -0.74 7.35 12.03
CA LYS A 72 0.07 7.48 13.24
C LYS A 72 1.51 7.84 12.83
N ASN A 73 2.00 8.98 13.33
CA ASN A 73 3.35 9.49 13.09
C ASN A 73 3.64 9.98 11.65
N VAL A 74 2.65 10.39 10.85
CA VAL A 74 2.94 10.89 9.49
C VAL A 74 3.83 12.14 9.51
N THR A 75 3.64 13.01 10.51
CA THR A 75 4.49 14.17 10.77
C THR A 75 5.94 13.79 11.09
N ARG A 76 6.17 12.68 11.79
CA ARG A 76 7.53 12.14 12.03
C ARG A 76 8.17 11.61 10.76
N ALA A 77 7.37 11.15 9.79
CA ALA A 77 7.83 10.77 8.47
C ALA A 77 8.08 11.98 7.54
N GLY A 78 7.88 13.21 8.03
CA GLY A 78 8.16 14.45 7.31
C GLY A 78 7.02 14.92 6.40
N MET A 79 5.82 14.36 6.54
CA MET A 79 4.65 14.73 5.75
C MET A 79 3.66 15.52 6.62
N SER A 80 3.12 16.62 6.08
CA SER A 80 2.13 17.43 6.79
C SER A 80 0.75 16.76 6.80
N ASP A 81 -0.09 17.16 7.75
CA ASP A 81 -1.49 16.77 7.79
C ASP A 81 -2.15 17.03 6.42
N GLU A 82 -2.01 18.25 5.91
CA GLU A 82 -2.62 18.71 4.66
C GLU A 82 -2.18 17.87 3.46
N GLU A 83 -0.89 17.50 3.39
CA GLU A 83 -0.36 16.64 2.32
C GLU A 83 -1.05 15.27 2.35
N VAL A 84 -1.14 14.64 3.52
CA VAL A 84 -1.82 13.35 3.70
C VAL A 84 -3.27 13.42 3.22
N PHE A 85 -4.00 14.42 3.68
CA PHE A 85 -5.42 14.56 3.33
C PHE A 85 -5.64 14.93 1.86
N SER A 86 -4.68 15.63 1.24
CA SER A 86 -4.73 15.89 -0.20
C SER A 86 -4.63 14.60 -1.03
N PHE A 87 -3.86 13.60 -0.57
CA PHE A 87 -3.82 12.29 -1.23
C PHE A 87 -5.16 11.57 -1.13
N TYR A 88 -5.79 11.58 0.05
CA TYR A 88 -7.09 10.93 0.22
C TYR A 88 -8.17 11.60 -0.64
N ALA A 89 -8.19 12.93 -0.66
CA ALA A 89 -9.05 13.73 -1.53
C ALA A 89 -8.85 13.37 -3.02
N GLN A 90 -7.59 13.22 -3.44
CA GLN A 90 -7.26 12.86 -4.81
C GLN A 90 -7.77 11.45 -5.17
N TRP A 91 -7.60 10.46 -4.29
CA TRP A 91 -8.11 9.10 -4.53
C TRP A 91 -9.62 9.05 -4.73
N MET A 92 -10.38 9.74 -3.88
CA MET A 92 -11.84 9.81 -4.06
C MET A 92 -12.22 10.53 -5.36
N LYS A 93 -11.47 11.58 -5.74
CA LYS A 93 -11.67 12.27 -7.02
C LYS A 93 -11.40 11.35 -8.22
N ASP A 94 -10.47 10.41 -8.07
CA ASP A 94 -10.16 9.38 -9.06
C ASP A 94 -11.21 8.24 -9.08
N GLY A 95 -12.27 8.34 -8.26
CA GLY A 95 -13.37 7.36 -8.20
C GLY A 95 -13.06 6.15 -7.33
N ILE A 96 -12.10 6.27 -6.41
CA ILE A 96 -11.69 5.21 -5.48
C ILE A 96 -12.42 5.39 -4.15
N ASP A 97 -13.10 4.35 -3.68
CA ASP A 97 -13.77 4.35 -2.38
C ASP A 97 -12.70 4.21 -1.28
N VAL A 98 -12.60 5.20 -0.38
CA VAL A 98 -11.59 5.21 0.69
C VAL A 98 -12.26 4.90 2.02
N PHE A 99 -11.74 3.92 2.76
CA PHE A 99 -12.27 3.49 4.05
C PHE A 99 -11.21 3.60 5.15
N HIS A 100 -11.64 3.93 6.36
CA HIS A 100 -10.83 3.89 7.56
C HIS A 100 -11.23 2.70 8.43
N CYS A 101 -10.28 1.83 8.75
CA CYS A 101 -10.51 0.65 9.58
C CYS A 101 -10.29 0.96 11.06
N GLN A 102 -11.15 0.43 11.92
CA GLN A 102 -11.02 0.51 13.38
C GLN A 102 -11.24 -0.86 14.03
N PRO A 103 -10.65 -1.13 15.20
CA PRO A 103 -10.93 -2.34 15.96
C PRO A 103 -12.33 -2.27 16.58
N LYS A 104 -13.14 -3.30 16.37
CA LYS A 104 -14.43 -3.43 17.07
C LYS A 104 -14.20 -3.97 18.48
N TYR A 105 -14.31 -3.10 19.48
CA TYR A 105 -14.04 -3.42 20.88
C TYR A 105 -14.82 -4.65 21.37
N GLY A 106 -14.14 -5.50 22.14
CA GLY A 106 -14.71 -6.76 22.63
C GLY A 106 -14.76 -7.89 21.60
N THR A 107 -14.19 -7.69 20.40
CA THR A 107 -14.13 -8.70 19.34
C THR A 107 -12.74 -8.75 18.69
N TRP A 108 -12.49 -9.78 17.88
CA TRP A 108 -11.31 -9.87 17.01
C TRP A 108 -11.57 -9.33 15.59
N GLN A 109 -12.63 -8.53 15.42
CA GLN A 109 -13.05 -8.01 14.11
C GLN A 109 -12.59 -6.56 13.91
N LEU A 110 -12.35 -6.20 12.65
CA LEU A 110 -12.21 -4.82 12.22
C LEU A 110 -13.54 -4.35 11.63
N GLU A 111 -13.86 -3.08 11.84
CA GLU A 111 -14.92 -2.37 11.14
C GLU A 111 -14.31 -1.33 10.21
N ALA A 112 -14.92 -1.14 9.05
CA ALA A 112 -14.50 -0.15 8.06
C ALA A 112 -15.57 0.94 7.95
N GLU A 113 -15.18 2.18 8.15
CA GLU A 113 -16.02 3.36 7.95
C GLU A 113 -15.55 4.10 6.70
N GLU A 114 -16.47 4.42 5.79
CA GLU A 114 -16.16 5.22 4.61
C GLU A 114 -15.61 6.59 5.02
N TRP A 115 -14.50 6.99 4.41
CA TRP A 115 -13.85 8.26 4.71
C TRP A 115 -14.73 9.41 4.20
N LYS A 116 -15.00 10.37 5.10
CA LYS A 116 -15.75 11.58 4.79
C LYS A 116 -14.87 12.80 5.03
N SER A 117 -15.05 13.86 4.27
CA SER A 117 -14.28 15.12 4.43
C SER A 117 -14.29 15.69 5.85
N THR A 118 -15.34 15.43 6.63
CA THR A 118 -15.48 15.83 8.04
C THR A 118 -14.66 14.97 9.03
N PHE A 119 -13.94 13.96 8.57
CA PHE A 119 -13.21 13.02 9.44
C PHE A 119 -12.08 13.70 10.21
N LEU A 120 -11.42 14.70 9.61
CA LEU A 120 -10.32 15.47 10.20
C LEU A 120 -10.75 16.16 11.49
N ASP A 121 -11.92 16.81 11.45
CA ASP A 121 -12.49 17.52 12.60
C ASP A 121 -12.86 16.53 13.71
N LYS A 122 -13.47 15.39 13.36
CA LYS A 122 -13.80 14.33 14.32
C LYS A 122 -12.54 13.71 14.94
N TRP A 123 -11.50 13.45 14.15
CA TRP A 123 -10.28 12.80 14.60
C TRP A 123 -9.47 13.71 15.53
N ARG A 124 -9.30 14.99 15.16
CA ARG A 124 -8.64 16.00 16.02
C ARG A 124 -9.35 16.17 17.36
N ASN A 125 -10.68 16.11 17.37
CA ASN A 125 -11.47 16.22 18.59
C ASN A 125 -11.39 14.97 19.48
N ASN A 126 -11.14 13.79 18.90
CA ASN A 126 -11.09 12.51 19.64
C ASN A 126 -9.67 12.10 20.07
N ASN A 127 -8.62 12.72 19.51
CA ASN A 127 -7.22 12.45 19.85
C ASN A 127 -6.47 13.79 20.07
N PRO A 128 -6.68 14.45 21.24
CA PRO A 128 -6.05 15.73 21.57
C PRO A 128 -4.53 15.62 21.79
#